data_AF-A0A2J8J817-F1
#
_entry.id   AF-A0A2J8J817-F1
#
_cell.length_a   1.000
_cell.length_b   1.000
_cell.length_c   1.000
_cell.angle_alpha   90.00
_cell.angle_beta   90.00
_cell.angle_gamma   90.00
#
_symmetry.space_group_name_H-M   'P 1'
#
loop_
_entity.id
_entity.type
_entity.pdbx_description
1 polymer ?
#
loop_
_entity_poly.entity_id
_entity_poly.type
_entity_poly.pdbx_seq_one_letter_code
_entity_poly.pdbx_strand_id
1 'polypeptide(L)'
;MSGIALSRLAQERKAWRKDHPFGFVAVPTKNPDGTMNLMNWECAIPGKKGTPWEGGLFKLRMLFKDDYPSSPPKCKFEPPLFHPNVYPSGTVCLSILEEDKDWRPAITIKQILLGIQELLNEPNIQDPAQAEAYTIYWLVAALAPLVAAPPRPSQGRLAGGECSTQAHPRDSQGPRLRGEGRGA
;
A
#
# COMPACT_ATOMS: atom_id res chain seq x y z
N MET A 1 34.10 -13.13 -11.87
CA MET A 1 33.31 -11.87 -11.84
C MET A 1 32.66 -11.59 -10.47
N SER A 2 32.75 -12.48 -9.48
CA SER A 2 32.15 -12.31 -8.14
C SER A 2 32.65 -11.10 -7.32
N GLY A 3 33.82 -10.55 -7.63
CA GLY A 3 34.39 -9.41 -6.89
C GLY A 3 33.54 -8.13 -6.96
N ILE A 4 32.86 -7.88 -8.09
CA ILE A 4 32.00 -6.70 -8.25
C ILE A 4 30.76 -6.83 -7.36
N ALA A 5 30.12 -8.01 -7.38
CA ALA A 5 28.95 -8.31 -6.56
C ALA A 5 29.25 -8.12 -5.06
N LEU A 6 30.31 -8.75 -4.57
CA LEU A 6 30.70 -8.66 -3.16
C LEU A 6 31.07 -7.23 -2.73
N SER A 7 31.77 -6.48 -3.59
CA SER A 7 32.09 -5.08 -3.34
C SER A 7 30.83 -4.22 -3.20
N ARG A 8 29.87 -4.38 -4.12
CA ARG A 8 28.59 -3.69 -4.05
C ARG A 8 27.78 -4.09 -2.81
N LEU A 9 27.71 -5.38 -2.48
CA LEU A 9 26.98 -5.87 -1.31
C LEU A 9 27.57 -5.36 0.01
N ALA A 10 28.90 -5.20 0.09
CA ALA A 10 29.54 -4.55 1.22
C ALA A 10 29.13 -3.07 1.35
N GLN A 11 28.99 -2.35 0.23
CA GLN A 11 28.48 -0.98 0.20
C GLN A 11 27.02 -0.90 0.64
N GLU A 12 26.15 -1.77 0.12
CA GLU A 12 24.73 -1.87 0.53
C GLU A 12 24.61 -2.11 2.05
N ARG A 13 25.41 -3.05 2.59
CA ARG A 13 25.43 -3.32 4.04
C ARG A 13 25.88 -2.10 4.85
N LYS A 14 26.89 -1.38 4.39
CA LYS A 14 27.37 -0.16 5.04
C LYS A 14 26.31 0.94 5.00
N ALA A 15 25.63 1.11 3.87
CA ALA A 15 24.54 2.08 3.71
C ALA A 15 23.36 1.74 4.62
N TRP A 16 22.91 0.48 4.62
CA TRP A 16 21.82 0.01 5.48
C TRP A 16 22.10 0.22 6.97
N ARG A 17 23.32 -0.09 7.43
CA ARG A 17 23.72 0.14 8.83
C ARG A 17 23.75 1.63 9.21
N LYS A 18 24.00 2.51 8.24
CA LYS A 18 23.99 3.96 8.46
C LYS A 18 22.56 4.49 8.53
N ASP A 19 21.70 4.06 7.62
CA ASP A 19 20.32 4.50 7.54
C ASP A 19 19.43 3.41 6.91
N HIS A 20 18.41 2.98 7.64
CA HIS A 20 17.35 2.11 7.13
C HIS A 20 16.00 2.48 7.76
N PRO A 21 14.87 2.21 7.10
CA PRO A 21 13.56 2.53 7.62
C PRO A 21 13.30 1.77 8.93
N PHE A 22 12.68 2.45 9.90
CA PHE A 22 12.38 1.87 11.20
C PHE A 22 11.54 0.58 11.08
N GLY A 23 11.91 -0.45 11.84
CA GLY A 23 11.23 -1.74 11.87
C GLY A 23 11.65 -2.72 10.76
N PHE A 24 12.37 -2.26 9.73
CA PHE A 24 12.92 -3.16 8.72
C PHE A 24 14.20 -3.84 9.21
N VAL A 25 14.40 -5.07 8.77
CA VAL A 25 15.61 -5.86 9.03
C VAL A 25 16.20 -6.31 7.69
N ALA A 26 17.52 -6.22 7.54
CA ALA A 26 18.26 -6.81 6.43
C ALA A 26 19.68 -7.15 6.89
N VAL A 27 20.01 -8.44 6.96
CA VAL A 27 21.31 -8.92 7.43
C VAL A 27 21.82 -10.07 6.56
N PRO A 28 23.12 -10.08 6.17
CA PRO A 28 23.72 -11.25 5.55
C PRO A 28 23.66 -12.47 6.48
N THR A 29 23.44 -13.64 5.90
CA THR A 29 23.48 -14.91 6.64
C THR A 29 24.90 -15.26 7.08
N LYS A 30 25.00 -16.16 8.06
CA LYS A 30 26.27 -16.72 8.52
C LYS A 30 26.47 -18.10 7.91
N ASN A 31 27.66 -18.36 7.39
CA ASN A 31 28.09 -19.69 7.00
C ASN A 31 28.37 -20.56 8.25
N PRO A 32 28.41 -21.90 8.12
CA PRO A 32 28.72 -22.80 9.23
C PRO A 32 30.07 -22.54 9.90
N ASP A 33 31.04 -21.99 9.17
CA ASP A 33 32.36 -21.60 9.65
C ASP A 33 32.37 -20.24 10.41
N GLY A 34 31.21 -19.60 10.56
CA GLY A 34 31.05 -18.30 11.22
C GLY A 34 31.32 -17.09 10.32
N THR A 35 31.75 -17.29 9.07
CA THR A 35 31.93 -16.21 8.10
C THR A 35 30.58 -15.68 7.59
N MET A 36 30.56 -14.47 7.03
CA MET A 36 29.33 -13.88 6.48
C MET A 36 29.17 -14.23 5.00
N ASN A 37 27.99 -14.71 4.64
CA ASN A 37 27.60 -14.91 3.25
C ASN A 37 26.88 -13.66 2.73
N LEU A 38 27.62 -12.78 2.06
CA LEU A 38 27.04 -11.55 1.49
C LEU A 38 26.06 -11.83 0.34
N MET A 39 26.05 -13.03 -0.24
CA MET A 39 25.17 -13.38 -1.36
C MET A 39 23.78 -13.87 -0.91
N ASN A 40 23.55 -14.02 0.39
CA ASN A 40 22.28 -14.50 0.93
C ASN A 40 21.92 -13.74 2.21
N TRP A 41 20.82 -12.99 2.18
CA TRP A 41 20.39 -12.13 3.27
C TRP A 41 19.05 -12.59 3.85
N GLU A 42 18.95 -12.49 5.17
CA GLU A 42 17.69 -12.57 5.92
C GLU A 42 17.15 -11.15 6.13
N CYS A 43 15.95 -10.92 5.61
CA CYS A 43 15.26 -9.66 5.70
C CYS A 43 13.92 -9.83 6.43
N ALA A 44 13.41 -8.75 7.02
CA ALA A 44 12.07 -8.69 7.54
C ALA A 44 11.43 -7.32 7.24
N ILE A 45 10.18 -7.34 6.79
CA ILE A 45 9.42 -6.15 6.40
C ILE A 45 8.26 -5.99 7.39
N PRO A 46 8.13 -4.86 8.09
CA PRO A 46 6.97 -4.58 8.91
C PRO A 46 5.76 -4.23 8.04
N GLY A 47 4.56 -4.62 8.46
CA GLY A 47 3.35 -4.13 7.82
C GLY A 47 3.12 -2.64 8.03
N LYS A 48 2.57 -1.97 7.02
CA LYS A 48 2.31 -0.52 7.05
C LYS A 48 1.13 -0.21 7.97
N LYS A 49 1.21 0.90 8.71
CA LYS A 49 0.12 1.36 9.59
C LYS A 49 -1.13 1.72 8.77
N GLY A 50 -2.31 1.45 9.32
CA GLY A 50 -3.59 1.66 8.67
C GLY A 50 -3.93 0.63 7.59
N THR A 51 -3.14 -0.44 7.47
CA THR A 51 -3.37 -1.52 6.50
C THR A 51 -3.68 -2.83 7.23
N PRO A 52 -4.31 -3.82 6.58
CA PRO A 52 -4.51 -5.15 7.15
C PRO A 52 -3.21 -5.87 7.56
N TRP A 53 -2.06 -5.39 7.10
CA TRP A 53 -0.75 -5.94 7.42
C TRP A 53 -0.16 -5.37 8.72
N GLU A 54 -0.74 -4.30 9.27
CA GLU A 54 -0.23 -3.62 10.47
C GLU A 54 0.01 -4.61 11.63
N GLY A 55 1.13 -4.44 12.34
CA GLY A 55 1.54 -5.30 13.44
C GLY A 55 2.28 -6.58 13.00
N GLY A 56 2.22 -6.94 11.72
CA GLY A 56 2.99 -8.05 11.16
C GLY A 56 4.46 -7.72 10.91
N LEU A 57 5.31 -8.74 10.98
CA LEU A 57 6.72 -8.68 10.60
C LEU A 57 7.04 -9.88 9.67
N PHE A 58 7.14 -9.61 8.38
CA PHE A 58 7.17 -10.63 7.33
C PHE A 58 8.61 -10.93 6.91
N LYS A 59 9.07 -12.15 7.17
CA LYS A 59 10.44 -12.58 6.87
C LYS A 59 10.58 -13.02 5.41
N LEU A 60 11.69 -12.63 4.79
CA LEU A 60 12.04 -13.07 3.45
C LEU A 60 13.54 -13.27 3.31
N ARG A 61 13.91 -14.14 2.38
CA ARG A 61 15.28 -14.35 1.93
C ARG A 61 15.55 -13.55 0.67
N MET A 62 16.66 -12.83 0.63
CA MET A 62 17.15 -12.11 -0.55
C MET A 62 18.43 -12.77 -1.06
N LEU A 63 18.35 -13.32 -2.27
CA LEU A 63 19.38 -14.15 -2.89
C LEU A 63 20.03 -13.41 -4.05
N PHE A 64 21.34 -13.22 -3.98
CA PHE A 64 22.13 -12.54 -5.01
C PHE A 64 22.87 -13.56 -5.88
N LYS A 65 23.05 -13.23 -7.15
CA LYS A 65 23.87 -13.98 -8.11
C LYS A 65 25.25 -13.34 -8.27
N ASP A 66 26.20 -14.08 -8.87
CA ASP A 66 27.58 -13.60 -9.10
C ASP A 66 27.68 -12.42 -10.06
N ASP A 67 26.65 -12.19 -10.88
CA ASP A 67 26.53 -11.08 -11.83
C ASP A 67 25.81 -9.85 -11.24
N TYR A 68 25.42 -9.87 -9.96
CA TYR A 68 24.93 -8.67 -9.27
C TYR A 68 26.00 -7.55 -9.29
N PRO A 69 25.64 -6.27 -9.52
CA PRO A 69 24.30 -5.70 -9.63
C PRO A 69 23.72 -5.64 -11.05
N SER A 70 24.32 -6.32 -12.04
CA SER A 70 23.74 -6.38 -13.38
C SER A 70 22.40 -7.11 -13.35
N SER A 71 22.31 -8.22 -12.61
CA SER A 71 21.06 -8.95 -12.36
C SER A 71 20.39 -8.53 -11.03
N PRO A 72 19.05 -8.59 -10.92
CA PRO A 72 18.34 -8.35 -9.67
C PRO A 72 18.52 -9.51 -8.67
N PRO A 73 18.41 -9.24 -7.36
CA PRO A 73 18.29 -10.33 -6.38
C PRO A 73 16.92 -11.02 -6.47
N LYS A 74 16.87 -12.31 -6.15
CA LYS A 74 15.60 -13.02 -5.96
C LYS A 74 15.13 -12.85 -4.52
N CYS A 75 13.92 -12.33 -4.32
CA CYS A 75 13.30 -12.19 -3.00
C CYS A 75 12.23 -13.28 -2.79
N LYS A 76 12.26 -13.94 -1.64
CA LYS A 76 11.35 -15.05 -1.33
C LYS A 76 10.88 -14.99 0.12
N PHE A 77 9.58 -14.86 0.36
CA PHE A 77 9.01 -14.97 1.70
C PHE A 77 9.23 -16.37 2.30
N GLU A 78 9.63 -16.41 3.57
CA GLU A 78 9.84 -17.65 4.33
C GLU A 78 9.17 -17.53 5.71
N PRO A 79 7.98 -18.13 5.92
CA PRO A 79 7.19 -18.93 4.97
C PRO A 79 6.55 -18.10 3.84
N PRO A 80 6.08 -18.73 2.74
CA PRO A 80 5.31 -18.05 1.69
C PRO A 80 4.10 -17.29 2.25
N LEU A 81 3.82 -16.12 1.68
CA LEU A 81 2.66 -15.31 2.05
C LEU A 81 1.49 -15.54 1.11
N PHE A 82 0.28 -15.48 1.67
CA PHE A 82 -0.95 -15.44 0.88
C PHE A 82 -1.13 -14.03 0.29
N HIS A 83 -0.67 -13.83 -0.94
CA HIS A 83 -0.68 -12.53 -1.59
C HIS A 83 -0.77 -12.66 -3.13
N PRO A 84 -1.52 -11.80 -3.85
CA PRO A 84 -1.68 -11.93 -5.31
C PRO A 84 -0.36 -11.98 -6.09
N ASN A 85 0.67 -11.26 -5.64
CA ASN A 85 1.99 -11.18 -6.29
C ASN A 85 3.10 -12.00 -5.61
N VAL A 86 2.74 -12.99 -4.79
CA VAL A 86 3.71 -13.92 -4.19
C VAL A 86 3.38 -15.31 -4.70
N TYR A 87 4.34 -15.97 -5.38
CA TYR A 87 4.14 -17.35 -5.82
C TYR A 87 3.99 -18.29 -4.61
N PRO A 88 3.39 -19.49 -4.78
CA PRO A 88 3.35 -20.50 -3.72
C PRO A 88 4.74 -20.91 -3.19
N SER A 89 5.78 -20.71 -4.00
CA SER A 89 7.18 -20.88 -3.59
C SER A 89 7.67 -19.82 -2.59
N GLY A 90 6.92 -18.74 -2.37
CA GLY A 90 7.30 -17.54 -1.64
C GLY A 90 7.99 -16.47 -2.51
N THR A 91 8.34 -16.78 -3.76
CA THR A 91 9.01 -15.82 -4.66
C THR A 91 8.11 -14.61 -4.90
N VAL A 92 8.66 -13.40 -4.74
CA VAL A 92 7.94 -12.14 -4.97
C VAL A 92 8.01 -11.75 -6.44
N CYS A 93 6.86 -11.41 -7.04
CA CYS A 93 6.77 -10.78 -8.35
C CYS A 93 6.67 -9.26 -8.18
N LEU A 94 7.68 -8.54 -8.63
CA LEU A 94 7.77 -7.09 -8.58
C LEU A 94 8.67 -6.64 -9.73
N SER A 95 8.28 -5.61 -10.48
CA SER A 95 8.97 -5.22 -11.73
C SER A 95 10.45 -4.86 -11.52
N ILE A 96 10.80 -4.27 -10.36
CA ILE A 96 12.19 -3.97 -9.99
C ILE A 96 12.99 -5.21 -9.55
N LEU A 97 12.40 -6.40 -9.55
CA LEU A 97 13.09 -7.68 -9.32
C LEU A 97 13.21 -8.51 -10.60
N GLU A 98 12.83 -7.94 -11.74
CA GLU A 98 12.86 -8.58 -13.05
C GLU A 98 13.82 -7.86 -13.98
N GLU A 99 14.75 -8.62 -14.57
CA GLU A 99 15.86 -8.11 -15.38
C GLU A 99 15.38 -7.36 -16.63
N ASP A 100 14.31 -7.86 -17.26
CA ASP A 100 13.75 -7.32 -18.50
C ASP A 100 12.65 -6.25 -18.29
N LYS A 101 12.41 -5.83 -17.03
CA LYS A 101 11.42 -4.81 -16.68
C LYS A 101 12.08 -3.56 -16.11
N ASP A 102 11.87 -3.27 -14.82
CA ASP A 102 12.25 -2.01 -14.19
C ASP A 102 13.56 -2.13 -13.38
N TRP A 103 14.22 -3.28 -13.39
CA TRP A 103 15.50 -3.44 -12.71
C TRP A 103 16.54 -2.45 -13.26
N ARG A 104 17.27 -1.83 -12.33
CA ARG A 104 18.45 -1.03 -12.65
C ARG A 104 19.51 -1.35 -11.63
N PRO A 105 20.79 -1.50 -12.02
CA PRO A 105 21.88 -1.76 -11.08
C PRO A 105 21.98 -0.74 -9.94
N ALA A 106 21.49 0.48 -10.13
CA ALA A 106 21.47 1.54 -9.11
C ALA A 106 20.42 1.34 -8.01
N ILE A 107 19.46 0.41 -8.17
CA ILE A 107 18.45 0.12 -7.16
C ILE A 107 19.13 -0.49 -5.93
N THR A 108 18.79 0.06 -4.77
CA THR A 108 19.34 -0.34 -3.46
C THR A 108 18.47 -1.38 -2.77
N ILE A 109 19.05 -2.12 -1.81
CA ILE A 109 18.29 -3.05 -0.94
C ILE A 109 17.16 -2.31 -0.21
N LYS A 110 17.39 -1.05 0.20
CA LYS A 110 16.38 -0.20 0.82
C LYS A 110 15.18 0.03 -0.10
N GLN A 111 15.41 0.37 -1.36
CA GLN A 111 14.34 0.58 -2.33
C GLN A 111 13.57 -0.72 -2.63
N ILE A 112 14.27 -1.86 -2.71
CA ILE A 112 13.63 -3.17 -2.88
C ILE A 112 12.68 -3.47 -1.72
N LEU A 113 13.15 -3.37 -0.48
CA LEU A 113 12.34 -3.71 0.68
C LEU A 113 11.15 -2.76 0.86
N LEU A 114 11.32 -1.47 0.58
CA LEU A 114 10.21 -0.51 0.55
C LEU A 114 9.20 -0.83 -0.56
N GLY A 115 9.67 -1.19 -1.76
CA GLY A 115 8.81 -1.60 -2.86
C GLY A 115 7.99 -2.85 -2.53
N ILE A 116 8.59 -3.83 -1.85
CA ILE A 116 7.87 -5.03 -1.38
C ILE A 116 6.85 -4.65 -0.29
N GLN A 117 7.17 -3.73 0.63
CA GLN A 117 6.20 -3.26 1.63
C GLN A 117 4.99 -2.60 0.97
N GLU A 118 5.19 -1.76 -0.05
CA GLU A 118 4.08 -1.13 -0.76
C GLU A 118 3.26 -2.17 -1.52
N LEU A 119 3.93 -3.14 -2.16
CA LEU A 119 3.27 -4.24 -2.87
C LEU A 119 2.30 -5.04 -1.99
N LEU A 120 2.61 -5.21 -0.70
CA LEU A 120 1.70 -5.89 0.24
C LEU A 120 0.34 -5.16 0.32
N ASN A 121 0.36 -3.83 0.36
CA ASN A 121 -0.84 -3.01 0.48
C ASN A 121 -1.52 -2.73 -0.87
N GLU A 122 -0.72 -2.58 -1.93
CA GLU A 122 -1.17 -2.26 -3.28
C GLU A 122 -0.76 -3.37 -4.27
N PRO A 123 -1.47 -4.52 -4.28
CA PRO A 123 -1.15 -5.62 -5.19
C PRO A 123 -1.23 -5.20 -6.66
N ASN A 124 -0.27 -5.64 -7.46
CA ASN A 124 -0.30 -5.47 -8.91
C ASN A 124 -1.22 -6.51 -9.56
N ILE A 125 -2.43 -6.09 -9.95
CA ILE A 125 -3.42 -6.97 -10.59
C ILE A 125 -3.05 -7.43 -12.01
N GLN A 126 -2.07 -6.78 -12.65
CA GLN A 126 -1.67 -7.12 -14.02
C GLN A 126 -0.72 -8.33 -14.06
N ASP A 127 -0.13 -8.70 -12.93
CA ASP A 127 0.86 -9.78 -12.85
C ASP A 127 0.59 -10.73 -11.66
N PRO A 128 -0.52 -11.52 -11.72
CA PRO A 128 -0.89 -12.41 -10.63
C PRO A 128 0.04 -13.64 -10.56
N ALA A 129 0.64 -13.85 -9.40
CA ALA A 129 1.49 -14.99 -9.08
C ALA A 129 0.77 -16.11 -8.33
N GLN A 130 -0.30 -15.78 -7.60
CA GLN A 130 -1.14 -16.74 -6.86
C GLN A 130 -2.62 -16.55 -7.18
N ALA A 131 -3.18 -17.51 -7.93
CA ALA A 131 -4.54 -17.43 -8.46
C ALA A 131 -5.60 -17.27 -7.35
N GLU A 132 -5.52 -18.06 -6.28
CA GLU A 132 -6.51 -18.01 -5.19
C GLU A 132 -6.54 -16.65 -4.48
N ALA A 133 -5.36 -16.13 -4.12
CA ALA A 133 -5.24 -14.80 -3.50
C ALA A 133 -5.72 -13.70 -4.45
N TYR A 134 -5.37 -13.79 -5.72
CA TYR A 134 -5.83 -12.86 -6.75
C TYR A 134 -7.35 -12.87 -6.91
N THR A 135 -7.98 -14.04 -7.02
CA THR A 135 -9.44 -14.16 -7.15
C THR A 135 -10.16 -13.58 -5.94
N ILE A 136 -9.71 -13.88 -4.72
CA ILE A 136 -10.32 -13.33 -3.51
C ILE A 136 -10.13 -11.81 -3.45
N TYR A 137 -8.92 -11.31 -3.73
CA TYR A 137 -8.65 -9.88 -3.77
C TYR A 137 -9.56 -9.15 -4.76
N TRP A 138 -9.70 -9.69 -5.98
CA TRP A 138 -10.52 -9.09 -7.01
C TRP A 138 -12.02 -9.09 -6.65
N LEU A 139 -12.53 -10.19 -6.09
CA LEU A 139 -13.92 -10.27 -5.65
C LEU A 139 -14.22 -9.24 -4.56
N VAL A 140 -13.36 -9.13 -3.55
CA VAL A 140 -13.53 -8.16 -2.47
C VAL A 140 -13.41 -6.73 -2.99
N ALA A 141 -12.42 -6.45 -3.85
CA ALA A 141 -12.23 -5.13 -4.45
C ALA A 141 -13.43 -4.71 -5.32
N ALA A 142 -13.99 -5.63 -6.11
CA ALA A 142 -15.18 -5.38 -6.93
C ALA A 142 -16.44 -5.11 -6.08
N LEU A 143 -16.54 -5.72 -4.90
CA LEU A 143 -17.69 -5.56 -4.00
C LEU A 143 -17.55 -4.38 -3.02
N ALA A 144 -16.35 -3.84 -2.80
CA ALA A 144 -16.10 -2.75 -1.85
C ALA A 144 -17.01 -1.51 -2.07
N PRO A 145 -17.29 -1.04 -3.30
CA PRO A 145 -18.20 0.08 -3.52
C PRO A 145 -19.65 -0.20 -3.09
N LEU A 146 -20.08 -1.46 -3.13
CA LEU A 146 -21.44 -1.87 -2.75
C LEU A 146 -21.63 -1.91 -1.23
N VAL A 147 -20.56 -2.18 -0.48
CA VAL A 147 -20.58 -2.25 0.99
C VAL A 147 -20.35 -0.87 1.63
N ALA A 148 -19.54 -0.02 0.99
CA ALA A 148 -19.24 1.33 1.49
C ALA A 148 -20.33 2.38 1.18
N ALA A 149 -21.35 2.02 0.38
CA ALA A 149 -22.46 2.92 0.08
C ALA A 149 -23.26 3.20 1.38
N PRO A 150 -23.48 4.48 1.75
CA PRO A 150 -24.33 4.79 2.90
C PRO A 150 -25.75 4.21 2.67
N PRO A 151 -26.46 3.82 3.74
CA PRO A 151 -27.83 3.34 3.61
C PRO A 151 -28.64 4.39 2.87
N ARG A 152 -29.35 3.97 1.80
CA ARG A 152 -30.23 4.89 1.05
C ARG A 152 -31.19 5.54 2.06
N PRO A 153 -31.35 6.87 2.05
CA PRO A 153 -32.38 7.48 2.87
C PRO A 153 -33.71 6.84 2.45
N SER A 154 -34.41 6.26 3.41
CA SER A 154 -35.78 5.79 3.22
C SER A 154 -36.56 6.98 2.66
N GLN A 155 -37.02 6.91 1.42
CA GLN A 155 -37.95 7.89 0.90
C GLN A 155 -39.17 7.86 1.82
N GLY A 156 -39.27 8.89 2.66
CA GLY A 156 -40.46 9.13 3.45
C GLY A 156 -41.63 9.18 2.50
N ARG A 157 -42.54 8.22 2.66
CA ARG A 157 -43.82 8.17 1.96
C ARG A 157 -44.55 9.47 2.33
N LEU A 158 -44.50 10.48 1.46
CA LEU A 158 -45.32 11.69 1.58
C LEU A 158 -46.78 11.23 1.42
N ALA A 159 -47.47 11.07 2.54
CA ALA A 159 -48.91 10.92 2.59
C ALA A 159 -49.50 12.22 3.14
N GLY A 160 -50.45 12.80 2.38
CA GLY A 160 -51.21 14.00 2.71
C GLY A 160 -50.77 15.17 1.82
N GLY A 161 -51.50 15.57 0.78
CA GLY A 161 -52.95 15.75 0.72
C GLY A 161 -53.22 17.24 0.90
N GLU A 162 -53.45 17.91 -0.22
CA GLU A 162 -53.66 19.35 -0.36
C GLU A 162 -54.81 19.88 0.53
N CYS A 163 -54.63 21.05 1.14
CA CYS A 163 -55.75 21.92 1.49
C CYS A 163 -55.34 23.38 1.28
N SER A 164 -55.66 23.88 0.09
CA SER A 164 -55.49 25.27 -0.33
C SER A 164 -56.68 26.08 0.19
N THR A 165 -56.51 26.82 1.29
CA THR A 165 -57.44 27.91 1.62
C THR A 165 -56.87 29.22 1.07
N GLN A 166 -57.50 29.70 0.00
CA GLN A 166 -57.33 31.05 -0.54
C GLN A 166 -57.73 32.09 0.52
N ALA A 167 -56.84 33.03 0.83
CA ALA A 167 -57.17 34.21 1.60
C ALA A 167 -57.45 35.37 0.64
N HIS A 168 -58.70 35.85 0.61
CA HIS A 168 -59.10 37.10 -0.04
C HIS A 168 -58.61 38.32 0.74
N PRO A 169 -58.35 39.47 0.06
CA PRO A 169 -57.85 40.68 0.71
C PRO A 169 -59.00 41.49 1.31
N ARG A 170 -58.78 42.12 2.47
CA ARG A 170 -59.62 43.21 2.96
C ARG A 170 -58.80 44.48 3.14
N ASP A 171 -59.17 45.50 2.38
CA ASP A 171 -58.84 46.90 2.59
C ASP A 171 -59.34 47.40 3.96
N SER A 172 -58.54 48.22 4.65
CA SER A 172 -59.02 49.36 5.45
C SER A 172 -57.86 50.24 5.95
N GLN A 173 -57.68 51.38 5.26
CA GLN A 173 -57.43 52.74 5.75
C GLN A 173 -56.74 52.97 7.12
N GLY A 174 -55.54 53.59 7.07
CA GLY A 174 -55.01 54.76 7.84
C GLY A 174 -55.08 54.83 9.38
N PRO A 175 -54.36 55.77 10.07
CA PRO A 175 -53.66 56.96 9.54
C PRO A 175 -52.18 57.13 9.96
N ARG A 176 -51.55 58.09 9.28
CA ARG A 176 -50.21 58.67 9.53
C ARG A 176 -50.05 59.25 10.94
N LEU A 177 -48.85 59.14 11.52
CA LEU A 177 -48.24 60.20 12.36
C LEU A 177 -46.71 60.25 12.19
N ARG A 178 -46.19 61.48 12.27
CA ARG A 178 -44.82 61.98 12.05
C ARG A 178 -43.93 61.85 13.30
N GLY A 179 -42.61 61.95 13.09
CA GLY A 179 -41.58 62.39 14.06
C GLY A 179 -40.24 61.68 13.78
N GLU A 180 -39.24 62.30 13.14
CA GLU A 180 -38.14 63.09 13.77
C GLU A 180 -37.33 62.28 14.82
N GLY A 181 -36.01 62.16 14.84
CA GLY A 181 -34.92 62.67 14.00
C GLY A 181 -33.55 62.20 14.55
N ARG A 182 -32.50 62.39 13.74
CA ARG A 182 -31.07 62.68 14.02
C ARG A 182 -30.28 62.02 15.18
N GLY A 183 -29.06 61.59 14.81
CA GLY A 183 -27.82 61.68 15.61
C GLY A 183 -27.49 60.40 16.39
N ALA A 184 -26.27 59.87 16.42
CA ALA A 184 -24.94 60.34 15.99
C ALA A 184 -24.08 59.14 15.58
#